data_AF-A0A2P7YLQ2-F1
#
_entry.id   AF-A0A2P7YLQ2-F1
#
_cell.length_a   1.000
_cell.length_b   1.000
_cell.length_c   1.000
_cell.angle_alpha   90.00
_cell.angle_beta   90.00
_cell.angle_gamma   90.00
#
_symmetry.space_group_name_H-M   'P 1'
#
loop_
_entity.id
_entity.type
_entity.pdbx_description
1 polymer ?
#
loop_
_entity_poly.entity_id
_entity_poly.type
_entity_poly.pdbx_seq_one_letter_code
_entity_poly.pdbx_strand_id
1 'polypeptide(L)'
;MSYNGIGLQTPRGSGTSGYVQKNLADKKFQGYRKKRDREQENEERKEARAKQLKSRRLAGGEIEEHERRRRVEIKCAELRDKLEDEDVDDDEIDKQVAELREKLRSDGGEVKEKEEVQKEDDKEGDGDKEEVEEKEMI
;
A
#
# COMPACT_ATOMS: atom_id res chain seq x y z
N MET A 1 -44.32 -24.74 -52.51
CA MET A 1 -44.59 -24.47 -51.08
C MET A 1 -43.29 -24.00 -50.44
N SER A 2 -43.28 -22.84 -49.77
CA SER A 2 -42.15 -22.36 -48.99
C SER A 2 -42.00 -23.18 -47.71
N TYR A 3 -40.80 -23.64 -47.37
CA TYR A 3 -40.54 -24.36 -46.13
C TYR A 3 -40.26 -23.35 -45.00
N ASN A 4 -40.89 -23.49 -43.82
CA ASN A 4 -40.73 -22.57 -42.68
C ASN A 4 -40.93 -21.07 -42.99
N GLY A 5 -41.76 -20.73 -43.97
CA GLY A 5 -41.98 -19.34 -44.39
C GLY A 5 -40.77 -18.67 -45.06
N ILE A 6 -39.74 -19.45 -45.43
CA ILE A 6 -38.52 -18.98 -46.10
C ILE A 6 -38.45 -19.55 -47.53
N GLY A 7 -38.05 -18.73 -48.49
CA GLY A 7 -37.89 -19.11 -49.90
C GLY A 7 -39.05 -18.73 -50.81
N LEU A 8 -39.05 -19.28 -52.03
CA LEU A 8 -40.06 -19.00 -53.06
C LEU A 8 -41.31 -19.85 -52.86
N GLN A 9 -42.49 -19.26 -53.09
CA GLN A 9 -43.78 -19.98 -53.05
C GLN A 9 -43.86 -21.05 -54.15
N THR A 10 -43.41 -20.70 -55.35
CA THR A 10 -43.23 -21.58 -56.51
C THR A 10 -41.95 -21.23 -57.28
N PRO A 11 -41.18 -22.22 -57.78
CA PRO A 11 -40.01 -21.97 -58.63
C PRO A 11 -40.38 -21.57 -60.07
N ARG A 12 -41.64 -21.78 -60.48
CA ARG A 12 -42.15 -21.37 -61.80
C ARG A 12 -42.14 -19.83 -61.88
N GLY A 13 -41.54 -19.28 -62.92
CA GLY A 13 -41.44 -17.84 -63.14
C GLY A 13 -40.24 -17.15 -62.47
N SER A 14 -39.49 -17.83 -61.58
CA SER A 14 -38.27 -17.26 -60.99
C SER A 14 -37.01 -17.45 -61.84
N GLY A 15 -37.08 -18.28 -62.90
CA GLY A 15 -35.93 -18.58 -63.76
C GLY A 15 -34.82 -19.38 -63.07
N THR A 16 -35.08 -19.97 -61.91
CA THR A 16 -34.11 -20.74 -61.09
C THR A 16 -34.73 -22.04 -60.56
N SER A 17 -33.91 -22.92 -59.98
CA SER A 17 -34.38 -24.21 -59.42
C SER A 17 -35.22 -24.08 -58.14
N GLY A 18 -35.29 -22.89 -57.54
CA GLY A 18 -35.92 -22.69 -56.22
C GLY A 18 -35.16 -23.31 -55.05
N TYR A 19 -33.88 -23.67 -55.24
CA TYR A 19 -33.04 -24.20 -54.16
C TYR A 19 -32.72 -23.12 -53.12
N VAL A 20 -33.06 -23.39 -51.86
CA VAL A 20 -32.84 -22.47 -50.72
C VAL A 20 -31.80 -23.07 -49.80
N GLN A 21 -30.71 -22.33 -49.57
CA GLN A 21 -29.65 -22.71 -48.64
C GLN A 21 -29.73 -21.87 -47.37
N LYS A 22 -29.45 -22.49 -46.21
CA LYS A 22 -29.30 -21.76 -44.95
C LYS A 22 -28.08 -20.83 -44.99
N ASN A 23 -28.21 -19.63 -44.42
CA ASN A 23 -27.07 -18.73 -44.24
C ASN A 23 -26.18 -19.25 -43.10
N LEU A 24 -24.90 -19.52 -43.37
CA LEU A 24 -23.93 -19.96 -42.37
C LEU A 24 -23.44 -18.82 -41.46
N ALA A 25 -23.50 -17.56 -41.92
CA ALA A 25 -23.13 -16.39 -41.14
C ALA A 25 -24.19 -16.00 -40.10
N ASP A 26 -25.43 -16.47 -40.21
CA ASP A 26 -26.51 -16.17 -39.26
C ASP A 26 -26.20 -16.69 -37.83
N LYS A 27 -25.44 -17.78 -37.73
CA LYS A 27 -24.92 -18.27 -36.43
C LYS A 27 -23.98 -17.28 -35.75
N LYS A 28 -23.35 -16.35 -36.50
CA LYS A 28 -22.50 -15.30 -35.92
C LYS A 28 -23.34 -14.25 -35.18
N PHE A 29 -24.58 -13.98 -35.59
CA PHE A 29 -25.50 -13.07 -34.88
C PHE A 29 -25.84 -13.54 -33.47
N GLN A 30 -26.00 -14.85 -33.26
CA GLN A 30 -26.15 -15.39 -31.90
C GLN A 30 -24.85 -15.31 -31.08
N GLY A 31 -23.70 -15.44 -31.74
CA GLY A 31 -22.38 -15.20 -31.13
C GLY A 31 -22.18 -13.77 -30.65
N TYR A 32 -22.67 -12.76 -31.38
CA TYR A 32 -22.57 -11.36 -30.97
C TYR A 32 -23.41 -11.03 -29.73
N ARG A 33 -24.60 -11.63 -29.58
CA ARG A 33 -25.41 -11.49 -28.35
C ARG A 33 -24.68 -12.08 -27.15
N LYS A 34 -24.22 -13.34 -27.28
CA LYS A 34 -23.45 -14.02 -26.23
C LYS A 34 -22.14 -13.30 -25.88
N LYS A 35 -21.51 -12.65 -26.86
CA LYS A 35 -20.32 -11.81 -26.63
C LYS A 35 -20.67 -10.57 -25.81
N ARG A 36 -21.77 -9.89 -26.13
CA ARG A 36 -22.25 -8.72 -25.39
C ARG A 36 -22.60 -9.07 -23.94
N ASP A 37 -23.28 -10.20 -23.72
CA ASP A 37 -23.62 -10.66 -22.36
C ASP A 37 -22.34 -10.91 -21.54
N ARG A 38 -21.32 -11.50 -22.17
CA ARG A 38 -20.01 -11.74 -21.52
C ARG A 38 -19.23 -10.44 -21.25
N GLU A 39 -19.38 -9.44 -22.12
CA GLU A 39 -18.78 -8.11 -21.92
C GLU A 39 -19.45 -7.42 -20.72
N GLN A 40 -20.77 -7.48 -20.61
CA GLN A 40 -21.53 -6.96 -19.47
C GLN A 40 -21.15 -7.64 -18.15
N GLU A 41 -21.10 -8.97 -18.11
CA GLU A 41 -20.67 -9.73 -16.92
C GLU A 41 -19.25 -9.32 -16.47
N ASN A 42 -18.36 -9.06 -17.42
CA ASN A 42 -17.00 -8.64 -17.12
C ASN A 42 -16.94 -7.20 -16.58
N GLU A 43 -17.79 -6.30 -17.06
CA GLU A 43 -17.94 -4.95 -16.53
C GLU A 43 -18.46 -4.98 -15.08
N GLU A 44 -19.53 -5.74 -14.82
CA GLU A 44 -20.07 -5.93 -13.46
C GLU A 44 -19.00 -6.48 -12.50
N ARG A 45 -18.22 -7.47 -12.95
CA ARG A 45 -17.12 -8.03 -12.15
C ARG A 45 -16.02 -7.00 -11.85
N LYS A 46 -15.70 -6.12 -12.82
CA LYS A 46 -14.72 -5.03 -12.62
C LYS A 46 -15.25 -4.02 -11.61
N GLU A 47 -16.51 -3.64 -11.69
CA GLU A 47 -17.14 -2.72 -10.74
C GLU A 47 -17.16 -3.29 -9.32
N ALA A 48 -17.55 -4.56 -9.17
CA ALA A 48 -17.52 -5.25 -7.88
C ALA A 48 -16.11 -5.26 -7.27
N ARG A 49 -15.08 -5.56 -8.08
CA ARG A 49 -13.68 -5.52 -7.64
C ARG A 49 -13.24 -4.12 -7.23
N ALA A 50 -13.64 -3.09 -7.99
CA ALA A 50 -13.32 -1.70 -7.65
C ALA A 50 -13.98 -1.27 -6.34
N LYS A 51 -15.24 -1.67 -6.10
CA LYS A 51 -15.96 -1.41 -4.85
C LYS A 51 -15.28 -2.07 -3.66
N GLN A 52 -14.87 -3.33 -3.80
CA GLN A 52 -14.14 -4.05 -2.76
C GLN A 52 -12.80 -3.38 -2.42
N LEU A 53 -12.05 -2.93 -3.44
CA LEU A 53 -10.79 -2.24 -3.24
C LEU A 53 -10.96 -0.89 -2.50
N LYS A 54 -12.01 -0.13 -2.84
CA LYS A 54 -12.37 1.11 -2.15
C LYS A 54 -12.70 0.85 -0.68
N SER A 55 -13.52 -0.18 -0.39
CA SER A 55 -13.87 -0.55 0.99
C SER A 55 -12.64 -0.90 1.82
N ARG A 56 -11.67 -1.64 1.25
CA ARG A 56 -10.44 -2.00 1.95
C ARG A 56 -9.54 -0.80 2.24
N ARG A 57 -9.47 0.17 1.33
CA ARG A 57 -8.71 1.42 1.56
C ARG A 57 -9.30 2.25 2.70
N LEU A 58 -10.63 2.33 2.78
CA LEU A 58 -11.31 3.04 3.88
C LEU A 58 -10.97 2.40 5.23
N ALA A 59 -11.06 1.07 5.33
CA ALA A 59 -10.71 0.35 6.56
C ALA A 59 -9.21 0.44 6.90
N GLY A 60 -8.32 0.49 5.89
CA GLY A 60 -6.89 0.63 6.10
C GLY A 60 -6.50 1.96 6.75
N GLY A 61 -7.15 3.06 6.36
CA GLY A 61 -6.82 4.40 6.88
C GLY A 61 -7.03 4.54 8.39
N GLU A 62 -8.16 4.02 8.91
CA GLU A 62 -8.44 4.07 10.36
C GLU A 62 -7.45 3.23 11.17
N ILE A 63 -7.04 2.08 10.64
CA ILE A 63 -6.03 1.21 11.27
C ILE A 63 -4.67 1.89 11.26
N GLU A 64 -4.25 2.46 10.13
CA GLU A 64 -2.99 3.19 10.00
C GLU A 64 -2.90 4.37 10.97
N GLU A 65 -3.98 5.13 11.13
CA GLU A 65 -4.05 6.22 12.10
C GLU A 65 -3.99 5.71 13.55
N HIS A 66 -4.69 4.61 13.85
CA HIS A 66 -4.65 4.00 15.17
C HIS A 66 -3.25 3.48 15.50
N GLU A 67 -2.57 2.84 14.56
CA GLU A 67 -1.19 2.39 14.70
C GLU A 67 -0.21 3.57 14.86
N ARG A 68 -0.44 4.69 14.15
CA ARG A 68 0.34 5.92 14.33
C ARG A 68 0.20 6.45 15.75
N ARG A 69 -1.04 6.57 16.26
CA ARG A 69 -1.30 7.00 17.64
C ARG A 69 -0.69 6.04 18.66
N ARG A 70 -0.86 4.73 18.46
CA ARG A 70 -0.30 3.69 19.32
C ARG A 70 1.23 3.78 19.39
N ARG A 71 1.91 4.01 18.27
CA ARG A 71 3.38 4.18 18.24
C ARG A 71 3.85 5.36 19.09
N VAL A 72 3.11 6.47 19.08
CA VAL A 72 3.43 7.63 19.94
C VAL A 72 3.28 7.26 21.41
N GLU A 73 2.17 6.64 21.80
CA GLU A 73 1.92 6.28 23.20
C GLU A 73 2.88 5.20 23.72
N ILE A 74 3.27 4.23 22.89
CA ILE A 74 4.30 3.23 23.25
C ILE A 74 5.62 3.93 23.58
N LYS A 75 6.07 4.86 22.73
CA LYS A 75 7.33 5.59 22.97
C LYS A 75 7.27 6.48 24.21
N CYS A 76 6.11 7.06 24.49
CA CYS A 76 5.89 7.82 25.72
C CYS A 76 5.97 6.91 26.95
N ALA A 77 5.41 5.70 26.88
CA ALA A 77 5.52 4.70 27.94
C ALA A 77 6.97 4.22 28.11
N GLU A 78 7.68 3.92 27.03
CA GLU A 78 9.10 3.53 27.08
C GLU A 78 10.00 4.62 27.69
N LEU A 79 9.74 5.91 27.42
CA LEU A 79 10.48 6.99 28.07
C LEU A 79 10.17 7.07 29.56
N ARG A 80 8.89 6.93 29.92
CA ARG A 80 8.45 6.94 31.31
C ARG A 80 9.11 5.83 32.11
N ASP A 81 9.08 4.60 31.62
CA ASP A 81 9.69 3.44 32.27
C ASP A 81 11.20 3.68 32.51
N LYS A 82 11.92 4.27 31.54
CA LYS A 82 13.34 4.61 31.70
C LYS A 82 13.61 5.65 32.78
N LEU A 83 12.79 6.70 32.85
CA LEU A 83 12.98 7.75 33.85
C LEU A 83 12.56 7.28 35.25
N GLU A 84 11.57 6.39 35.35
CA GLU A 84 11.20 5.71 36.59
C GLU A 84 12.34 4.79 37.07
N ASP A 85 13.02 4.07 36.16
CA ASP A 85 14.22 3.26 36.48
C ASP A 85 15.42 4.13 36.92
N GLU A 86 15.47 5.40 36.50
CA GLU A 86 16.51 6.38 36.87
C GLU A 86 16.18 7.16 38.17
N ASP A 87 15.09 6.81 38.87
CA ASP A 87 14.61 7.47 40.11
C ASP A 87 14.38 8.99 39.94
N VAL A 88 13.92 9.43 38.76
CA VAL A 88 13.57 10.84 38.48
C VAL A 88 12.24 11.22 39.16
N ASP A 89 12.09 12.47 39.59
CA ASP A 89 10.84 12.97 40.18
C ASP A 89 9.66 12.91 39.19
N ASP A 90 8.49 12.44 39.65
CA ASP A 90 7.27 12.29 38.85
C ASP A 90 6.89 13.56 38.07
N ASP A 91 7.07 14.74 38.68
CA ASP A 91 6.77 16.05 38.07
C ASP A 91 7.69 16.37 36.88
N GLU A 92 8.91 15.84 36.87
CA GLU A 92 9.88 16.01 35.81
C GLU A 92 9.68 14.97 34.70
N ILE A 93 9.33 13.74 35.07
CA ILE A 93 8.89 12.68 34.14
C ILE A 93 7.70 13.15 33.30
N ASP A 94 6.65 13.69 33.94
CA ASP A 94 5.45 14.12 33.24
C ASP A 94 5.72 15.27 32.24
N LYS A 95 6.67 16.17 32.56
CA LYS A 95 7.09 17.26 31.65
C LYS A 95 7.81 16.69 30.43
N GLN A 96 8.80 15.81 30.65
CA GLN A 96 9.59 15.24 29.56
C GLN A 96 8.74 14.35 28.64
N VAL A 97 7.82 13.57 29.20
CA VAL A 97 6.87 12.76 28.43
C VAL A 97 5.87 13.64 27.67
N ALA A 98 5.38 14.73 28.26
CA ALA A 98 4.50 15.68 27.58
C ALA A 98 5.18 16.34 26.37
N GLU A 99 6.43 16.77 26.53
CA GLU A 99 7.23 17.31 25.43
C GLU A 99 7.46 16.28 24.32
N LEU A 100 7.83 15.03 24.68
CA LEU A 100 8.02 13.97 23.70
C LEU A 100 6.73 13.67 22.94
N ARG A 101 5.59 13.65 23.64
CA ARG A 101 4.26 13.43 23.04
C ARG A 101 3.93 14.53 22.03
N GLU A 102 4.24 15.79 22.30
CA GLU A 102 4.01 16.90 21.37
C GLU A 102 4.92 16.78 20.13
N LYS A 103 6.21 16.53 20.33
CA LYS A 103 7.20 16.34 19.25
C LYS A 103 6.82 15.16 18.33
N LEU A 104 6.40 14.03 18.89
CA LEU A 104 6.02 12.85 18.09
C LEU A 104 4.67 13.01 17.39
N ARG A 105 3.77 13.84 17.94
CA ARG A 105 2.50 14.17 17.27
C ARG A 105 2.73 15.07 16.05
N SER A 106 3.65 16.03 16.12
CA SER A 106 4.02 16.90 14.98
C SER A 106 4.76 16.14 13.88
N ASP A 107 5.67 15.23 14.26
CA ASP A 107 6.56 14.53 13.31
C ASP A 107 5.94 13.26 12.71
N GLY A 108 4.64 13.02 12.92
CA GLY A 108 3.97 11.88 12.29
C GLY A 108 4.23 10.53 12.97
N GLY A 109 4.90 10.48 14.13
CA GLY A 109 5.26 9.25 14.85
C GLY A 109 6.58 8.60 14.39
N GLU A 110 7.33 9.26 13.52
CA GLU A 110 8.68 8.86 13.14
C GLU A 110 9.67 9.30 14.22
N VAL A 111 10.39 8.33 14.81
CA VAL A 111 11.55 8.65 15.66
C VAL A 111 12.77 8.49 14.77
N LYS A 112 13.51 9.58 14.60
CA LYS A 112 14.91 9.50 14.20
C LYS A 112 15.65 9.07 15.45
N GLU A 113 15.97 7.78 15.55
CA GLU A 113 16.87 7.29 16.58
C GLU A 113 18.21 7.98 16.34
N LYS A 114 18.49 9.02 17.12
CA LYS A 114 19.85 9.48 17.34
C LYS A 114 20.39 8.55 18.42
N GLU A 115 21.23 7.61 18.02
CA GLU A 115 22.09 6.88 18.97
C GLU A 115 22.96 7.92 19.70
N GLU A 116 22.50 8.39 20.85
CA GLU A 116 23.35 9.05 21.84
C GLU A 116 23.90 7.96 22.76
N VAL A 117 24.93 7.26 22.27
CA VAL A 117 25.87 6.56 23.15
C VAL A 117 26.86 7.62 23.61
N GLN A 118 26.71 8.04 24.85
CA GLN A 118 27.62 8.92 25.57
C GLN A 118 29.06 8.40 25.45
N LYS A 119 29.93 9.20 24.82
CA LYS A 119 31.39 9.07 24.92
C LYS A 119 31.90 10.19 25.84
N GLU A 120 31.73 9.95 27.13
CA GLU A 120 32.52 10.51 28.23
C GLU A 120 33.13 9.23 28.86
N ASP A 121 34.43 8.97 28.91
CA ASP A 121 35.56 9.80 29.29
C ASP A 121 36.83 9.33 28.55
N ASP A 122 37.68 10.27 28.15
CA ASP A 122 39.15 10.15 28.14
C ASP A 122 39.73 11.52 27.74
N LYS A 123 39.70 12.44 28.71
CA LYS A 123 40.54 13.65 28.71
C LYS A 123 41.67 13.47 29.72
N GLU A 124 42.84 13.08 29.24
CA GLU A 124 44.15 13.58 29.69
C GLU A 124 44.87 13.99 28.40
N GLY A 125 44.97 15.28 28.06
CA GLY A 125 45.97 16.21 28.62
C GLY A 125 47.30 15.97 27.90
N ASP A 126 47.56 16.56 26.73
CA ASP A 126 48.39 17.78 26.57
C ASP A 126 49.71 17.66 27.38
N GLY A 127 50.92 17.59 26.86
CA GLY A 127 51.53 17.86 25.57
C GLY A 127 53.03 18.02 25.85
N ASP A 128 53.92 17.63 24.94
CA ASP A 128 55.16 18.36 24.68
C ASP A 128 55.85 17.80 23.44
N LYS A 129 56.27 18.74 22.59
CA LYS A 129 56.95 18.53 21.32
C LYS A 129 58.46 18.59 21.52
N GLU A 130 59.13 17.96 20.57
CA GLU A 130 60.46 18.31 20.03
C GLU A 130 61.74 17.89 20.77
N GLU A 131 62.72 17.55 19.91
CA GLU A 131 64.17 17.46 20.13
C GLU A 131 64.74 16.18 20.77
N VAL A 132 65.27 15.25 19.96
CA VAL A 132 66.65 15.25 19.39
C VAL A 132 66.96 13.84 18.85
N GLU A 133 67.20 13.73 17.54
CA GLU A 133 68.05 12.66 17.00
C GLU A 133 69.48 12.88 17.51
N GLU A 134 70.05 11.95 18.26
CA GLU A 134 71.43 11.45 18.07
C GLU A 134 71.83 10.46 19.19
N LYS A 135 72.37 9.32 18.73
CA LYS A 135 73.49 8.55 19.33
C LYS A 135 73.28 7.67 20.57
N GLU A 136 73.49 6.38 20.27
CA GLU A 136 74.37 5.43 20.97
C GLU A 136 73.82 4.54 22.10
N MET A 137 74.20 3.25 21.99
CA MET A 137 74.24 2.18 22.98
C MET A 137 72.85 1.62 23.38
N ILE A 138 72.46 0.39 23.04
CA ILE A 138 73.16 -0.92 23.18
C ILE A 138 72.77 -1.84 22.02
#